data_AF-A0A3N5TIP5-F1
#
_entry.id   AF-A0A3N5TIP5-F1
#
_cell.length_a   1.000
_cell.length_b   1.000
_cell.length_c   1.000
_cell.angle_alpha   90.00
_cell.angle_beta   90.00
_cell.angle_gamma   90.00
#
_symmetry.space_group_name_H-M   'P 1'
#
loop_
_entity.id
_entity.type
_entity.pdbx_description
1 polymer ?
#
loop_
_entity_poly.entity_id
_entity_poly.type
_entity_poly.pdbx_seq_one_letter_code
_entity_poly.pdbx_strand_id
1 'polypeptide(L)'
;GGTLQERVLNRYRYMEAYPRLFARFKLRLDPMFPEMERMFRSVGDIKTILDIGTGYGVPASWLLERFTGARLHGIEPSPERVRVAAMAVGDRGLIVQGQAPAIPAADDLVDVSTMIDMVHFLTDENFTETLGRLWERTRAGGRLIIRASLLPKRRMPWAWWHLNLILQLSRIPAYYRPVHQLQRMVEQSGFQVEHTLASGRDDELVWLIARKA
;
A
#
# COMPACT_ATOMS: atom_id res chain seq x y z
N GLY A 1 -21.70 -14.76 -6.64
CA GLY A 1 -21.27 -13.61 -7.46
C GLY A 1 -21.67 -12.34 -6.76
N GLY A 2 -20.79 -11.35 -6.72
CA GLY A 2 -20.99 -10.03 -6.11
C GLY A 2 -19.96 -9.05 -6.67
N THR A 3 -20.18 -7.75 -6.47
CA THR A 3 -19.26 -6.67 -6.86
C THR A 3 -17.87 -6.89 -6.25
N LEU A 4 -16.82 -6.28 -6.84
CA LEU A 4 -15.46 -6.37 -6.30
C LEU A 4 -15.41 -5.98 -4.82
N GLN A 5 -16.10 -4.90 -4.45
CA GLN A 5 -16.21 -4.44 -3.07
C GLN A 5 -16.88 -5.47 -2.15
N GLU A 6 -17.97 -6.10 -2.58
CA GLU A 6 -18.65 -7.15 -1.79
C GLU A 6 -17.75 -8.35 -1.57
N ARG A 7 -16.97 -8.76 -2.58
CA ARG A 7 -16.01 -9.87 -2.43
C ARG A 7 -14.91 -9.54 -1.44
N VAL A 8 -14.38 -8.30 -1.45
CA VAL A 8 -13.43 -7.85 -0.43
C VAL A 8 -14.06 -7.87 0.96
N LEU A 9 -15.26 -7.29 1.14
CA LEU A 9 -15.96 -7.30 2.44
C LEU A 9 -16.20 -8.72 2.96
N ASN A 10 -16.51 -9.65 2.07
CA ASN A 10 -16.75 -11.04 2.41
C ASN A 10 -15.51 -11.73 3.00
N ARG A 11 -14.28 -11.28 2.69
CA ARG A 11 -13.05 -11.76 3.32
C ARG A 11 -12.96 -11.43 4.82
N TYR A 12 -13.67 -10.40 5.27
CA TYR A 12 -13.67 -9.95 6.67
C TYR A 12 -14.90 -10.43 7.46
N ARG A 13 -15.78 -11.26 6.87
CA ARG A 13 -17.10 -11.58 7.42
C ARG A 13 -17.08 -12.29 8.79
N TYR A 14 -16.04 -13.07 9.05
CA TYR A 14 -15.85 -13.85 10.28
C TYR A 14 -14.81 -13.26 11.23
N MET A 15 -14.33 -12.04 10.97
CA MET A 15 -13.38 -11.35 11.83
C MET A 15 -14.09 -10.55 12.91
N GLU A 16 -13.30 -10.06 13.87
CA GLU A 16 -13.76 -9.21 14.95
C GLU A 16 -14.42 -7.93 14.43
N ALA A 17 -15.22 -7.30 15.29
CA ALA A 17 -16.00 -6.12 14.91
C ALA A 17 -15.13 -4.98 14.35
N TYR A 18 -13.96 -4.73 14.95
CA TYR A 18 -13.09 -3.63 14.54
C TYR A 18 -12.51 -3.80 13.13
N PRO A 19 -11.78 -4.87 12.78
CA PRO A 19 -11.30 -5.10 11.40
C PRO A 19 -12.40 -5.06 10.34
N ARG A 20 -13.56 -5.63 10.65
CA ARG A 20 -14.71 -5.67 9.73
C ARG A 20 -15.28 -4.27 9.47
N LEU A 21 -15.45 -3.47 10.51
CA LEU A 21 -15.89 -2.08 10.37
C LEU A 21 -14.81 -1.24 9.68
N PHE A 22 -13.54 -1.43 10.02
CA PHE A 22 -12.41 -0.76 9.38
C PHE A 22 -12.40 -1.00 7.86
N ALA A 23 -12.48 -2.26 7.42
CA ALA A 23 -12.54 -2.60 6.00
C ALA A 23 -13.75 -1.97 5.31
N ARG A 24 -14.93 -1.99 5.95
CA ARG A 24 -16.15 -1.38 5.41
C ARG A 24 -16.05 0.13 5.25
N PHE A 25 -15.57 0.83 6.26
CA PHE A 25 -15.40 2.28 6.18
C PHE A 25 -14.28 2.66 5.22
N LYS A 26 -13.16 1.92 5.21
CA LYS A 26 -12.06 2.17 4.27
C LYS A 26 -12.53 2.03 2.82
N LEU A 27 -13.20 0.93 2.47
CA LEU A 27 -13.74 0.73 1.11
C LEU A 27 -14.76 1.80 0.68
N ARG A 28 -15.51 2.37 1.63
CA ARG A 28 -16.55 3.36 1.35
C ARG A 28 -16.03 4.78 1.27
N LEU A 29 -15.09 5.15 2.14
CA LEU A 29 -14.67 6.54 2.35
C LEU A 29 -13.34 6.86 1.66
N ASP A 30 -12.50 5.87 1.43
CA ASP A 30 -11.18 6.08 0.85
C ASP A 30 -11.27 6.11 -0.70
N PRO A 31 -10.85 7.19 -1.36
CA PRO A 31 -10.91 7.30 -2.81
C PRO A 31 -9.94 6.35 -3.53
N MET A 32 -9.05 5.66 -2.80
CA MET A 32 -8.07 4.73 -3.38
C MET A 32 -8.71 3.65 -4.25
N PHE A 33 -9.88 3.09 -3.90
CA PHE A 33 -10.38 1.90 -4.60
C PHE A 33 -10.94 2.24 -6.00
N PRO A 34 -11.75 3.30 -6.18
CA PRO A 34 -12.08 3.80 -7.51
C PRO A 34 -10.85 4.28 -8.31
N GLU A 35 -9.82 4.81 -7.64
CA GLU A 35 -8.56 5.21 -8.28
C GLU A 35 -7.76 4.00 -8.76
N MET A 36 -7.62 2.97 -7.93
CA MET A 36 -6.99 1.69 -8.28
C MET A 36 -7.74 1.01 -9.42
N GLU A 37 -9.08 0.99 -9.39
CA GLU A 37 -9.88 0.45 -10.49
C GLU A 37 -9.56 1.14 -11.83
N ARG A 38 -9.35 2.46 -11.83
CA ARG A 38 -8.93 3.22 -13.02
C ARG A 38 -7.49 2.89 -13.42
N MET A 39 -6.55 2.86 -12.46
CA MET A 39 -5.14 2.58 -12.71
C MET A 39 -4.92 1.16 -13.27
N PHE A 40 -5.67 0.19 -12.78
CA PHE A 40 -5.56 -1.22 -13.18
C PHE A 40 -6.51 -1.64 -14.31
N ARG A 41 -7.21 -0.69 -14.95
CA ARG A 41 -8.19 -1.01 -16.01
C ARG A 41 -7.55 -1.66 -17.23
N SER A 42 -6.37 -1.20 -17.65
CA SER A 42 -5.64 -1.67 -18.83
C SER A 42 -4.44 -2.55 -18.48
N VAL A 43 -4.29 -2.94 -17.22
CA VAL A 43 -3.20 -3.81 -16.78
C VAL A 43 -3.57 -5.26 -17.08
N GLY A 44 -2.65 -5.97 -17.74
CA GLY A 44 -2.79 -7.39 -18.03
C GLY A 44 -2.74 -8.24 -16.76
N ASP A 45 -2.58 -9.56 -16.93
CA ASP A 45 -2.53 -10.47 -15.79
C ASP A 45 -1.37 -10.16 -14.86
N ILE A 46 -1.70 -10.01 -13.58
CA ILE A 46 -0.76 -9.94 -12.45
C ILE A 46 -0.80 -11.29 -11.75
N LYS A 47 0.37 -11.91 -11.56
CA LYS A 47 0.53 -13.21 -10.92
C LYS A 47 1.18 -13.10 -9.54
N THR A 48 2.12 -12.20 -9.35
CA THR A 48 2.87 -12.08 -8.09
C THR A 48 2.93 -10.63 -7.63
N ILE A 49 2.47 -10.39 -6.39
CA ILE A 49 2.40 -9.06 -5.77
C ILE A 49 3.24 -9.04 -4.49
N LEU A 50 4.07 -8.01 -4.31
CA LEU A 50 4.65 -7.66 -3.00
C LEU A 50 3.89 -6.48 -2.40
N ASP A 51 3.56 -6.54 -1.12
CA ASP A 51 2.88 -5.46 -0.41
C ASP A 51 3.65 -5.07 0.86
N ILE A 52 4.20 -3.85 0.87
CA ILE A 52 4.98 -3.34 2.00
C ILE A 52 4.09 -2.45 2.86
N GLY A 53 3.96 -2.79 4.15
CA GLY A 53 3.05 -2.11 5.07
C GLY A 53 1.60 -2.54 4.86
N THR A 54 1.34 -3.85 4.85
CA THR A 54 0.04 -4.44 4.49
C THR A 54 -1.14 -3.94 5.35
N GLY A 55 -0.88 -3.49 6.58
CA GLY A 55 -1.92 -3.05 7.49
C GLY A 55 -2.94 -4.16 7.75
N TYR A 56 -4.24 -3.83 7.74
CA TYR A 56 -5.32 -4.82 7.85
C TYR A 56 -5.60 -5.59 6.55
N GLY A 57 -4.77 -5.42 5.51
CA GLY A 57 -4.86 -6.18 4.25
C GLY A 57 -6.00 -5.78 3.32
N VAL A 58 -6.60 -4.59 3.47
CA VAL A 58 -7.74 -4.17 2.65
C VAL A 58 -7.34 -3.92 1.19
N PRO A 59 -6.26 -3.15 0.89
CA PRO A 59 -5.79 -3.00 -0.48
C PRO A 59 -5.26 -4.32 -1.06
N ALA A 60 -4.54 -5.12 -0.25
CA ALA A 60 -4.08 -6.46 -0.62
C ALA A 60 -5.24 -7.38 -1.03
N SER A 61 -6.33 -7.40 -0.24
CA SER A 61 -7.54 -8.15 -0.54
C SER A 61 -8.22 -7.65 -1.82
N TRP A 62 -8.25 -6.34 -2.04
CA TRP A 62 -8.78 -5.76 -3.27
C TRP A 62 -7.98 -6.21 -4.50
N LEU A 63 -6.64 -6.20 -4.42
CA LEU A 63 -5.77 -6.67 -5.51
C LEU A 63 -6.00 -8.15 -5.80
N LEU A 64 -6.08 -8.99 -4.77
CA LEU A 64 -6.38 -10.41 -4.93
C LEU A 64 -7.77 -10.65 -5.53
N GLU A 65 -8.78 -9.86 -5.18
CA GLU A 65 -10.13 -9.99 -5.76
C GLU A 65 -10.24 -9.42 -7.19
N ARG A 66 -9.32 -8.52 -7.57
CA ARG A 66 -9.21 -7.95 -8.93
C ARG A 66 -8.42 -8.87 -9.87
N PHE A 67 -7.37 -9.51 -9.36
CA PHE A 67 -6.48 -10.43 -10.07
C PHE A 67 -6.61 -11.83 -9.46
N THR A 68 -7.58 -12.60 -9.96
CA THR A 68 -7.95 -13.90 -9.38
C THR A 68 -6.85 -14.95 -9.43
N GLY A 69 -5.92 -14.83 -10.40
CA GLY A 69 -4.72 -15.68 -10.50
C GLY A 69 -3.51 -15.18 -9.70
N ALA A 70 -3.61 -14.05 -9.00
CA ALA A 70 -2.48 -13.48 -8.26
C ALA A 70 -2.26 -14.18 -6.92
N ARG A 71 -0.99 -14.23 -6.53
CA ARG A 71 -0.51 -14.49 -5.16
C ARG A 71 0.12 -13.22 -4.60
N LEU A 72 -0.01 -13.04 -3.29
CA LEU A 72 0.49 -11.84 -2.60
C LEU A 72 1.40 -12.20 -1.44
N HIS A 73 2.54 -11.53 -1.35
CA HIS A 73 3.47 -11.62 -0.22
C HIS A 73 3.56 -10.25 0.44
N GLY A 74 3.13 -10.15 1.69
CA GLY A 74 3.06 -8.90 2.42
C GLY A 74 3.91 -8.88 3.67
N ILE A 75 4.32 -7.69 4.10
CA ILE A 75 5.06 -7.47 5.34
C ILE A 75 4.41 -6.36 6.16
N GLU A 76 4.22 -6.60 7.46
CA GLU A 76 3.58 -5.65 8.38
C GLU A 76 4.20 -5.77 9.80
N PRO A 77 4.56 -4.65 10.46
CA PRO A 77 5.21 -4.71 11.77
C PRO A 77 4.27 -5.14 12.91
N SER A 78 2.98 -4.77 12.85
CA SER A 78 2.04 -5.06 13.94
C SER A 78 1.57 -6.52 13.90
N PRO A 79 1.81 -7.34 14.95
CA PRO A 79 1.35 -8.73 15.01
C PRO A 79 -0.17 -8.86 14.85
N GLU A 80 -0.93 -7.91 15.41
CA GLU A 80 -2.38 -7.87 15.29
C GLU A 80 -2.82 -7.72 13.83
N ARG A 81 -2.20 -6.76 13.13
CA ARG A 81 -2.51 -6.48 11.73
C ARG A 81 -2.06 -7.62 10.82
N VAL A 82 -0.90 -8.22 11.09
CA VAL A 82 -0.43 -9.43 10.39
C VAL A 82 -1.47 -10.54 10.49
N ARG A 83 -1.98 -10.86 11.68
CA ARG A 83 -3.00 -11.90 11.88
C ARG A 83 -4.27 -11.61 11.07
N VAL A 84 -4.79 -10.39 11.15
CA VAL A 84 -5.99 -9.98 10.41
C VAL A 84 -5.76 -10.02 8.90
N ALA A 85 -4.64 -9.46 8.42
CA ALA A 85 -4.31 -9.43 7.00
C ALA A 85 -4.09 -10.84 6.45
N ALA A 86 -3.42 -11.73 7.19
CA ALA A 86 -3.24 -13.14 6.83
C ALA A 86 -4.59 -13.85 6.66
N MET A 87 -5.53 -13.65 7.61
CA MET A 87 -6.90 -14.15 7.46
C MET A 87 -7.62 -13.54 6.25
N ALA A 88 -7.39 -12.24 5.97
CA ALA A 88 -8.06 -11.53 4.89
C ALA A 88 -7.56 -11.97 3.51
N VAL A 89 -6.26 -12.19 3.32
CA VAL A 89 -5.68 -12.64 2.04
C VAL A 89 -5.92 -14.14 1.80
N GLY A 90 -6.09 -14.92 2.86
CA GLY A 90 -6.39 -16.35 2.77
C GLY A 90 -5.26 -17.16 2.17
N ASP A 91 -5.59 -18.26 1.49
CA ASP A 91 -4.65 -19.18 0.83
C ASP A 91 -3.85 -18.56 -0.33
N ARG A 92 -4.31 -17.42 -0.85
CA ARG A 92 -3.66 -16.69 -1.94
C ARG A 92 -2.62 -15.67 -1.47
N GLY A 93 -2.39 -15.53 -0.16
CA GLY A 93 -1.33 -14.65 0.31
C GLY A 93 -0.62 -15.11 1.57
N LEU A 94 0.60 -14.61 1.73
CA LEU A 94 1.41 -14.80 2.92
C LEU A 94 1.75 -13.44 3.50
N ILE A 95 1.35 -13.19 4.75
CA ILE A 95 1.72 -11.97 5.47
C ILE A 95 2.72 -12.34 6.56
N VAL A 96 3.92 -11.78 6.49
CA VAL A 96 4.97 -11.99 7.50
C VAL A 96 5.08 -10.78 8.42
N GLN A 97 5.39 -11.03 9.69
CA GLN A 97 5.71 -9.96 10.61
C GLN A 97 7.12 -9.42 10.31
N GLY A 98 7.21 -8.11 10.12
CA GLY A 98 8.48 -7.42 9.92
C GLY A 98 8.28 -5.99 9.45
N GLN A 99 9.37 -5.29 9.15
CA GLN A 99 9.33 -3.90 8.72
C GLN A 99 10.33 -3.65 7.60
N ALA A 100 9.96 -2.74 6.69
CA ALA A 100 10.92 -2.18 5.74
C ALA A 100 12.13 -1.59 6.51
N PRO A 101 13.37 -1.81 6.03
CA PRO A 101 13.72 -2.22 4.67
C PRO A 101 13.68 -3.72 4.39
N ALA A 102 13.31 -4.58 5.35
CA ALA A 102 13.00 -5.97 5.03
C ALA A 102 11.82 -6.04 4.04
N ILE A 103 11.92 -6.95 3.07
CA ILE A 103 10.84 -7.26 2.13
C ILE A 103 10.48 -8.74 2.28
N PRO A 104 9.20 -9.12 2.09
CA PRO A 104 8.80 -10.52 2.22
C PRO A 104 9.43 -11.34 1.09
N ALA A 105 9.83 -12.57 1.41
CA ALA A 105 10.36 -13.49 0.41
C ALA A 105 9.25 -13.88 -0.58
N ALA A 106 9.58 -13.86 -1.87
CA ALA A 106 8.78 -14.42 -2.95
C ALA A 106 9.69 -15.30 -3.81
N ASP A 107 9.15 -16.45 -4.24
CA ASP A 107 9.90 -17.44 -5.02
C ASP A 107 10.25 -16.91 -6.41
N ASP A 108 9.34 -16.13 -7.00
CA ASP A 108 9.47 -15.55 -8.33
C ASP A 108 9.70 -14.03 -8.27
N LEU A 109 10.21 -13.48 -9.38
CA LEU A 109 10.17 -12.03 -9.62
C LEU A 109 8.73 -11.55 -9.69
N VAL A 110 8.48 -10.35 -9.14
CA VAL A 110 7.12 -9.85 -8.94
C VAL A 110 6.67 -8.94 -10.07
N ASP A 111 5.38 -9.03 -10.40
CA ASP A 111 4.74 -8.17 -11.39
C ASP A 111 4.51 -6.75 -10.84
N VAL A 112 4.08 -6.69 -9.57
CA VAL A 112 3.74 -5.43 -8.90
C VAL A 112 4.23 -5.44 -7.46
N SER A 113 4.84 -4.33 -7.05
CA SER A 113 5.09 -4.01 -5.65
C SER A 113 4.22 -2.83 -5.23
N THR A 114 3.62 -2.89 -4.04
CA THR A 114 2.81 -1.81 -3.47
C THR A 114 3.40 -1.26 -2.17
N MET A 115 3.35 0.06 -2.01
CA MET A 115 3.62 0.77 -0.77
C MET A 115 2.50 1.80 -0.56
N ILE A 116 1.39 1.40 0.07
CA ILE A 116 0.19 2.24 0.20
C ILE A 116 0.11 2.81 1.61
N ASP A 117 0.13 4.15 1.72
CA ASP A 117 -0.04 4.88 2.97
C ASP A 117 0.98 4.48 4.06
N MET A 118 2.19 4.08 3.65
CA MET A 118 3.21 3.55 4.56
C MET A 118 4.56 4.28 4.46
N VAL A 119 4.92 4.87 3.31
CA VAL A 119 6.27 5.41 3.04
C VAL A 119 6.71 6.51 4.00
N HIS A 120 5.75 7.19 4.63
CA HIS A 120 6.02 8.23 5.62
C HIS A 120 6.52 7.66 6.95
N PHE A 121 6.45 6.35 7.19
CA PHE A 121 7.06 5.73 8.37
C PHE A 121 8.54 5.36 8.18
N LEU A 122 9.10 5.57 6.99
CA LEU A 122 10.48 5.23 6.68
C LEU A 122 11.37 6.47 6.67
N THR A 123 12.57 6.35 7.24
CA THR A 123 13.66 7.32 7.01
C THR A 123 14.08 7.32 5.54
N ASP A 124 14.85 8.31 5.12
CA ASP A 124 15.38 8.36 3.75
C ASP A 124 16.27 7.15 3.46
N GLU A 125 17.09 6.70 4.41
CA GLU A 125 17.91 5.50 4.22
C GLU A 125 17.03 4.25 4.07
N ASN A 126 16.08 4.02 4.99
CA ASN A 126 15.22 2.84 4.96
C ASN A 126 14.35 2.83 3.70
N PHE A 127 13.83 3.98 3.27
CA PHE A 127 13.06 4.06 2.04
C PHE A 127 13.91 3.73 0.81
N THR A 128 15.11 4.31 0.71
CA THR A 128 16.05 4.04 -0.39
C THR A 128 16.45 2.57 -0.45
N GLU A 129 16.77 1.96 0.70
CA GLU A 129 17.11 0.53 0.78
C GLU A 129 15.92 -0.36 0.40
N THR A 130 14.71 -0.01 0.82
CA THR A 130 13.48 -0.72 0.43
C THR A 130 13.29 -0.66 -1.08
N LEU A 131 13.45 0.52 -1.69
CA LEU A 131 13.31 0.71 -3.14
C LEU A 131 14.32 -0.13 -3.93
N GLY A 132 15.58 -0.20 -3.48
CA GLY A 132 16.60 -1.05 -4.11
C GLY A 132 16.22 -2.53 -4.07
N ARG A 133 15.78 -3.04 -2.91
CA ARG A 133 15.34 -4.44 -2.76
C ARG A 133 14.09 -4.74 -3.59
N LEU A 134 13.14 -3.80 -3.68
CA LEU A 134 11.96 -3.93 -4.54
C LEU A 134 12.35 -3.93 -6.02
N TRP A 135 13.31 -3.10 -6.43
CA TRP A 135 13.81 -3.09 -7.79
C TRP A 135 14.43 -4.43 -8.18
N GLU A 136 15.26 -5.02 -7.32
CA GLU A 136 15.86 -6.34 -7.53
C GLU A 136 14.81 -7.45 -7.70
N ARG A 137 13.75 -7.41 -6.88
CA ARG A 137 12.66 -8.41 -6.92
C ARG A 137 11.61 -8.17 -7.98
N THR A 138 11.58 -6.99 -8.60
CA THR A 138 10.61 -6.69 -9.67
C THR A 138 11.14 -7.22 -10.99
N ARG A 139 10.29 -7.88 -11.80
CA ARG A 139 10.67 -8.31 -13.15
C ARG A 139 10.81 -7.13 -14.11
N ALA A 140 11.46 -7.34 -15.25
CA ALA A 140 11.44 -6.36 -16.34
C ALA A 140 9.98 -6.04 -16.75
N GLY A 141 9.68 -4.75 -16.88
CA GLY A 141 8.32 -4.25 -17.13
C GLY A 141 7.35 -4.35 -15.94
N GLY A 142 7.78 -4.87 -14.79
CA GLY A 142 7.01 -4.86 -13.55
C GLY A 142 6.90 -3.46 -12.95
N ARG A 143 5.92 -3.25 -12.05
CA ARG A 143 5.59 -1.92 -11.53
C ARG A 143 5.76 -1.80 -10.03
N LEU A 144 6.12 -0.59 -9.60
CA LEU A 144 6.05 -0.13 -8.22
C LEU A 144 4.92 0.91 -8.13
N ILE A 145 3.98 0.69 -7.23
CA ILE A 145 2.87 1.61 -6.97
C ILE A 145 2.97 2.10 -5.54
N ILE A 146 3.15 3.41 -5.40
CA ILE A 146 3.25 4.09 -4.11
C ILE A 146 2.04 5.00 -3.95
N ARG A 147 1.38 4.92 -2.80
CA ARG A 147 0.51 6.00 -2.33
C ARG A 147 1.16 6.65 -1.12
N ALA A 148 1.41 7.94 -1.19
CA ALA A 148 2.11 8.67 -0.16
C ALA A 148 1.30 9.85 0.34
N SER A 149 1.37 10.09 1.65
CA SER A 149 0.90 11.34 2.25
C SER A 149 1.94 12.42 2.08
N LEU A 150 1.49 13.59 1.65
CA LEU A 150 2.26 14.82 1.53
C LEU A 150 2.11 15.66 2.80
N LEU A 151 2.96 16.68 2.95
CA LEU A 151 2.80 17.66 4.02
C LEU A 151 1.41 18.32 3.90
N PRO A 152 0.60 18.31 4.98
CA PRO A 152 -0.71 18.95 4.96
C PRO A 152 -0.58 20.44 4.64
N LYS A 153 -1.29 20.89 3.60
CA LYS A 153 -1.29 22.32 3.21
C LYS A 153 -2.22 23.16 4.09
N ARG A 154 -3.11 22.54 4.88
CA ARG A 154 -4.09 23.24 5.72
C ARG A 154 -3.46 23.82 6.98
N ARG A 155 -3.55 25.15 7.13
CA ARG A 155 -3.42 25.85 8.41
C ARG A 155 -4.78 25.79 9.14
N MET A 156 -4.99 24.96 10.18
CA MET A 156 -5.81 25.29 11.38
C MET A 156 -6.03 24.11 12.38
N PRO A 157 -6.26 24.40 13.70
CA PRO A 157 -5.67 23.63 14.81
C PRO A 157 -6.46 22.43 15.40
N TRP A 158 -7.76 22.27 15.17
CA TRP A 158 -8.59 21.44 16.06
C TRP A 158 -8.75 19.99 15.55
N ALA A 159 -8.98 19.81 14.24
CA ALA A 159 -8.98 18.48 13.62
C ALA A 159 -7.58 17.83 13.64
N TRP A 160 -6.54 18.67 13.55
CA TRP A 160 -5.15 18.25 13.74
C TRP A 160 -4.87 17.85 15.19
N TRP A 161 -5.45 18.48 16.21
CA TRP A 161 -5.19 18.09 17.61
C TRP A 161 -5.69 16.68 17.93
N HIS A 162 -6.88 16.29 17.44
CA HIS A 162 -7.40 14.93 17.62
C HIS A 162 -6.62 13.88 16.82
N LEU A 163 -6.23 14.20 15.58
CA LEU A 163 -5.40 13.32 14.75
C LEU A 163 -3.98 13.21 15.33
N ASN A 164 -3.43 14.31 15.83
CA ASN A 164 -2.12 14.37 16.46
C ASN A 164 -2.14 13.68 17.82
N LEU A 165 -3.25 13.64 18.55
CA LEU A 165 -3.37 12.82 19.76
C LEU A 165 -3.27 11.33 19.42
N ILE A 166 -3.85 10.88 18.31
CA ILE A 166 -3.77 9.50 17.79
C ILE A 166 -2.37 9.18 17.22
N LEU A 167 -1.72 10.14 16.54
CA LEU A 167 -0.36 10.02 16.04
C LEU A 167 0.69 10.09 17.18
N GLN A 168 0.49 10.96 18.18
CA GLN A 168 1.32 11.09 19.39
C GLN A 168 1.17 9.87 20.31
N LEU A 169 -0.01 9.26 20.38
CA LEU A 169 -0.23 7.96 21.02
C LEU A 169 0.59 6.84 20.37
N SER A 170 1.00 7.01 19.11
CA SER A 170 1.71 5.99 18.34
C SER A 170 3.25 6.14 18.36
N ARG A 171 3.82 7.29 18.77
CA ARG A 171 5.29 7.55 18.86
C ARG A 171 6.14 7.18 17.63
N ILE A 172 5.54 6.94 16.46
CA ILE A 172 6.27 6.64 15.23
C ILE A 172 6.56 7.96 14.50
N PRO A 173 7.83 8.33 14.24
CA PRO A 173 8.15 9.52 13.48
C PRO A 173 7.62 9.41 12.06
N ALA A 174 7.01 10.49 11.56
CA ALA A 174 6.52 10.58 10.18
C ALA A 174 7.42 11.49 9.33
N TYR A 175 7.95 10.95 8.25
CA TYR A 175 8.85 11.59 7.29
C TYR A 175 8.07 11.93 6.01
N TYR A 176 7.42 13.10 6.01
CA TYR A 176 6.70 13.60 4.85
C TYR A 176 7.68 14.19 3.83
N ARG A 177 7.50 13.81 2.56
CA ARG A 177 8.34 14.25 1.44
C ARG A 177 7.49 14.94 0.39
N PRO A 178 7.96 16.04 -0.23
CA PRO A 178 7.32 16.57 -1.41
C PRO A 178 7.41 15.58 -2.58
N VAL A 179 6.47 15.67 -3.51
CA VAL A 179 6.34 14.75 -4.66
C VAL A 179 7.65 14.62 -5.44
N HIS A 180 8.34 15.73 -5.70
CA HIS A 180 9.59 15.72 -6.47
C HIS A 180 10.72 14.95 -5.76
N GLN A 181 10.74 14.93 -4.42
CA GLN A 181 11.72 14.14 -3.67
C GLN A 181 11.38 12.65 -3.76
N LEU A 182 10.10 12.29 -3.64
CA LEU A 182 9.65 10.91 -3.83
C LEU A 182 9.99 10.39 -5.24
N GLN A 183 9.69 11.17 -6.28
CA GLN A 183 10.03 10.83 -7.67
C GLN A 183 11.54 10.60 -7.82
N ARG A 184 12.36 11.53 -7.33
CA ARG A 184 13.82 11.42 -7.40
C ARG A 184 14.35 10.16 -6.72
N MET A 185 13.87 9.83 -5.52
CA MET A 185 14.32 8.64 -4.80
C MET A 185 13.93 7.35 -5.54
N VAL A 186 12.73 7.30 -6.12
CA VAL A 186 12.27 6.17 -6.94
C VAL A 186 13.09 6.03 -8.24
N GLU A 187 13.42 7.15 -8.89
CA GLU A 187 14.26 7.16 -10.09
C GLU A 187 15.70 6.72 -9.80
N GLN A 188 16.25 7.17 -8.67
CA GLN A 188 17.59 6.80 -8.20
C GLN A 188 17.72 5.31 -7.89
N SER A 189 16.64 4.63 -7.54
CA SER A 189 16.64 3.18 -7.36
C SER A 189 16.52 2.39 -8.66
N GLY A 190 16.46 3.06 -9.82
CA GLY A 190 16.41 2.43 -11.15
C GLY A 190 15.01 2.17 -11.70
N PHE A 191 13.94 2.59 -11.01
CA PHE A 191 12.59 2.60 -11.60
C PHE A 191 12.40 3.84 -12.47
N GLN A 192 11.57 3.74 -13.50
CA GLN A 192 11.13 4.88 -14.33
C GLN A 192 9.73 5.30 -13.90
N VAL A 193 9.55 6.54 -13.43
CA VAL A 193 8.22 7.05 -13.05
C VAL A 193 7.37 7.27 -14.30
N GLU A 194 6.28 6.51 -14.43
CA GLU A 194 5.34 6.61 -15.58
C GLU A 194 4.26 7.67 -15.31
N HIS A 195 3.72 7.68 -14.09
CA HIS A 195 2.61 8.54 -13.72
C HIS A 195 2.75 9.07 -12.31
N THR A 196 2.26 10.29 -12.10
CA THR A 196 2.09 10.90 -10.79
C THR A 196 0.71 11.53 -10.75
N LEU A 197 -0.17 11.00 -9.90
CA LEU A 197 -1.59 11.35 -9.87
C LEU A 197 -1.96 11.84 -8.47
N ALA A 198 -2.75 12.91 -8.38
CA ALA A 198 -3.37 13.27 -7.11
C ALA A 198 -4.33 12.17 -6.65
N SER A 199 -4.43 11.96 -5.33
CA SER A 199 -5.41 11.06 -4.72
C SER A 199 -6.36 11.84 -3.82
N GLY A 200 -7.65 11.59 -3.96
CA GLY A 200 -8.67 12.35 -3.24
C GLY A 200 -8.81 13.80 -3.71
N ARG A 201 -9.25 14.70 -2.81
CA ARG A 201 -9.67 16.07 -3.14
C ARG A 201 -8.75 17.17 -2.61
N ASP A 202 -7.89 16.86 -1.64
CA ASP A 202 -7.21 17.88 -0.83
C ASP A 202 -5.71 18.06 -1.15
N ASP A 203 -5.20 17.46 -2.24
CA ASP A 203 -3.76 17.47 -2.61
C ASP A 203 -2.80 16.94 -1.51
N GLU A 204 -3.33 16.24 -0.51
CA GLU A 204 -2.54 15.71 0.61
C GLU A 204 -2.07 14.27 0.36
N LEU A 205 -2.53 13.63 -0.72
CA LEU A 205 -2.17 12.28 -1.10
C LEU A 205 -1.77 12.25 -2.58
N VAL A 206 -0.75 11.46 -2.89
CA VAL A 206 -0.26 11.27 -4.25
C VAL A 206 -0.06 9.78 -4.55
N TRP A 207 -0.39 9.39 -5.77
CA TRP A 207 0.03 8.13 -6.37
C TRP A 207 1.28 8.36 -7.22
N LEU A 208 2.31 7.55 -7.01
CA LEU A 208 3.42 7.39 -7.94
C LEU A 208 3.36 5.98 -8.52
N ILE A 209 3.37 5.90 -9.85
CA ILE A 209 3.43 4.64 -10.59
C ILE A 209 4.74 4.64 -11.33
N ALA A 210 5.59 3.66 -11.03
CA ALA A 210 6.89 3.51 -11.66
C ALA A 210 7.04 2.10 -12.24
N ARG A 211 7.86 1.96 -13.29
CA ARG A 211 8.10 0.71 -14.00
C ARG A 211 9.59 0.38 -14.00
N LYS A 212 9.93 -0.90 -13.87
CA LYS A 212 11.30 -1.37 -14.11
C LYS A 212 11.53 -1.48 -15.62
N ALA A 213 12.53 -0.73 -16.10
CA ALA A 213 12.95 -0.75 -17.49
C ALA A 213 13.43 -2.14 -17.93
#